data_AF-K3WJ91-F1
#
_entry.id   AF-K3WJ91-F1
#
_cell.length_a   1.000
_cell.length_b   1.000
_cell.length_c   1.000
_cell.angle_alpha   90.00
_cell.angle_beta   90.00
_cell.angle_gamma   90.00
#
_symmetry.space_group_name_H-M   'P 1'
#
loop_
_entity.id
_entity.type
_entity.pdbx_description
1 polymer ?
#
loop_
_entity_poly.entity_id
_entity_poly.type
_entity_poly.pdbx_seq_one_letter_code
_entity_poly.pdbx_strand_id
1 'polypeptide(L)'
;MELPLQGRVFTRLANFKTFPEEIQEETKAVQALIIQNKDTVFKNNKAKLVKSVYSVKGKALIEFIVRWLEVRQSEKTARSGQAPSASTTMPTTNTTSQHSPVAPIPGQQGTGHHHTPMTNRGAQSTENRLPEATPTQGYGTAQHTMGGSTTQDKEHHTPFGASATVPARGIHGSFQPAYHSRAGQIADALVLSGFLTPFDDDIKHVHVTPPEHFVHDTALLVPVAKEITRIPTTSVWIVLDGAIYAKYVKRKSGLLGKGKDVYVVLNEKTQRGYLFENDLAREPICELDATAIDVQFDHNPFDFGVRVGLTSGDTTHMKPEQFDCGTKHLQEEFVNGWLNIGAQYREAYNVEMERARSIYQFMDVNIYGNPVSFDKYRGKVLLFVNVASNSKLAPQNYPELSMLYQRYCDQGFEVLAFPCNQFRSEEPGTTEQILEYVKQFNANYQFFEKADVNGAHARPVFTYLKAKLPGKFGNYVKWNFTKFLVDRNGMPYKRYAPTDSPLALEQDIQELLNAPLAIKD
;
A
#
# COMPACT_ATOMS: atom_id res chain seq x y z
N MET A 1 -7.96 -7.98 5.32
CA MET A 1 -8.12 -6.53 5.47
C MET A 1 -6.98 -5.93 4.70
N GLU A 2 -7.24 -5.51 3.46
CA GLU A 2 -6.22 -4.94 2.59
C GLU A 2 -5.73 -3.62 3.21
N LEU A 3 -4.42 -3.49 3.33
CA LEU A 3 -3.77 -2.30 3.86
C LEU A 3 -3.64 -1.32 2.70
N PRO A 4 -4.16 -0.08 2.80
CA PRO A 4 -4.15 0.82 1.66
C PRO A 4 -2.72 1.23 1.33
N LEU A 5 -2.33 0.99 0.08
CA LEU A 5 -1.19 1.62 -0.55
C LEU A 5 -1.47 3.13 -0.64
N GLN A 6 -0.55 3.97 -0.16
CA GLN A 6 -0.75 5.42 -0.02
C GLN A 6 0.24 6.21 -0.86
N GLY A 7 -0.08 7.47 -1.14
CA GLY A 7 0.78 8.41 -1.88
C GLY A 7 0.15 8.91 -3.17
N ARG A 8 0.64 10.05 -3.64
CA ARG A 8 0.18 10.76 -4.85
C ARG A 8 0.16 9.85 -6.07
N VAL A 9 1.09 8.89 -6.16
CA VAL A 9 1.15 7.91 -7.26
C VAL A 9 -0.13 7.07 -7.40
N PHE A 10 -0.71 6.61 -6.29
CA PHE A 10 -1.96 5.84 -6.31
C PHE A 10 -3.18 6.72 -6.57
N THR A 11 -3.19 7.96 -6.04
CA THR A 11 -4.21 8.96 -6.38
C THR A 11 -4.20 9.28 -7.88
N ARG A 12 -3.01 9.41 -8.49
CA ARG A 12 -2.87 9.64 -9.94
C ARG A 12 -3.39 8.46 -10.76
N LEU A 13 -3.05 7.21 -10.38
CA LEU A 13 -3.59 6.02 -11.03
C LEU A 13 -5.11 5.87 -10.86
N ALA A 14 -5.68 6.31 -9.73
CA ALA A 14 -7.12 6.36 -9.54
C ALA A 14 -7.77 7.40 -10.47
N ASN A 15 -7.20 8.61 -10.56
CA ASN A 15 -7.68 9.67 -11.46
C ASN A 15 -7.53 9.29 -12.95
N PHE A 16 -6.50 8.53 -13.34
CA PHE A 16 -6.40 7.99 -14.70
C PHE A 16 -7.61 7.10 -15.04
N LYS A 17 -8.08 6.28 -14.09
CA LYS A 17 -9.24 5.40 -14.27
C LYS A 17 -10.59 6.13 -14.31
N THR A 18 -10.66 7.40 -13.92
CA THR A 18 -11.90 8.21 -14.00
C THR A 18 -12.10 8.88 -15.35
N PHE A 19 -11.10 8.88 -16.25
CA PHE A 19 -11.31 9.35 -17.62
C PHE A 19 -12.29 8.46 -18.38
N PRO A 20 -13.03 9.00 -19.38
CA PRO A 20 -13.80 8.18 -20.31
C PRO A 20 -12.96 7.09 -20.95
N GLU A 21 -13.54 5.91 -21.19
CA GLU A 21 -12.85 4.75 -21.81
C GLU A 21 -12.13 5.12 -23.11
N GLU A 22 -12.76 5.98 -23.94
CA GLU A 22 -12.18 6.49 -25.18
C GLU A 22 -10.85 7.25 -24.95
N ILE A 23 -10.73 8.06 -23.87
CA ILE A 23 -9.46 8.72 -23.50
C ILE A 23 -8.44 7.68 -23.03
N GLN A 24 -8.85 6.66 -22.26
CA GLN A 24 -7.94 5.63 -21.77
C GLN A 24 -7.35 4.81 -22.94
N GLU A 25 -8.16 4.46 -23.93
CA GLU A 25 -7.70 3.78 -25.16
C GLU A 25 -6.86 4.68 -26.06
N GLU A 26 -7.22 5.96 -26.21
CA GLU A 26 -6.37 6.92 -26.94
C GLU A 26 -5.03 7.15 -26.24
N THR A 27 -5.00 7.16 -24.90
CA THR A 27 -3.77 7.23 -24.10
C THR A 27 -2.90 6.02 -24.37
N LYS A 28 -3.42 4.79 -24.32
CA LYS A 28 -2.66 3.57 -24.67
C LYS A 28 -2.11 3.62 -26.10
N ALA A 29 -2.90 4.07 -27.06
CA ALA A 29 -2.46 4.19 -28.45
C ALA A 29 -1.36 5.25 -28.63
N VAL A 30 -1.44 6.38 -27.91
CA VAL A 30 -0.40 7.41 -27.88
C VAL A 30 0.85 6.93 -27.14
N GLN A 31 0.73 6.15 -26.06
CA GLN A 31 1.88 5.51 -25.40
C GLN A 31 2.65 4.62 -26.38
N ALA A 32 1.96 3.75 -27.11
CA ALA A 32 2.55 2.91 -28.15
C ALA A 32 3.22 3.74 -29.27
N LEU A 33 2.58 4.81 -29.72
CA LEU A 33 3.15 5.73 -30.71
C LEU A 33 4.41 6.43 -30.19
N ILE A 34 4.43 6.88 -28.94
CA ILE A 34 5.59 7.51 -28.30
C ILE A 34 6.74 6.51 -28.12
N ILE A 35 6.46 5.25 -27.76
CA ILE A 35 7.48 4.18 -27.70
C ILE A 35 8.15 4.01 -29.06
N GLN A 36 7.37 3.90 -30.13
CA GLN A 36 7.85 3.73 -31.50
C GLN A 36 8.65 4.95 -32.00
N ASN A 37 8.24 6.17 -31.63
CA ASN A 37 8.79 7.43 -32.15
C ASN A 37 9.66 8.18 -31.13
N LYS A 38 10.19 7.47 -30.12
CA LYS A 38 10.84 8.10 -28.95
C LYS A 38 11.96 9.08 -29.29
N ASP A 39 12.78 8.81 -30.30
CA ASP A 39 13.88 9.71 -30.74
C ASP A 39 13.41 10.96 -31.49
N THR A 40 12.14 11.00 -31.93
CA THR A 40 11.50 12.18 -32.49
C THR A 40 10.74 12.98 -31.43
N VAL A 41 10.08 12.29 -30.48
CA VAL A 41 9.28 12.92 -29.42
C VAL A 41 10.17 13.62 -28.38
N PHE A 42 11.21 12.94 -27.89
CA PHE A 42 12.04 13.44 -26.80
C PHE A 42 13.38 13.98 -27.31
N LYS A 43 13.84 15.07 -26.71
CA LYS A 43 15.13 15.71 -27.00
C LYS A 43 16.11 15.47 -25.86
N ASN A 44 17.39 15.36 -26.21
CA ASN A 44 18.48 15.29 -25.23
C ASN A 44 18.89 16.71 -24.81
N ASN A 45 18.42 17.16 -23.64
CA ASN A 45 18.76 18.47 -23.10
C ASN A 45 20.10 18.41 -22.34
N LYS A 46 21.20 18.70 -23.05
CA LYS A 46 22.56 18.79 -22.48
C LYS A 46 22.84 20.09 -21.69
N ALA A 47 21.96 21.07 -21.73
CA ALA A 47 22.18 22.38 -21.12
C ALA A 47 21.63 22.46 -19.69
N LYS A 48 22.54 22.71 -18.73
CA LYS A 48 22.34 22.91 -17.28
C LYS A 48 21.98 21.66 -16.45
N LEU A 49 23.03 21.07 -15.87
CA LEU A 49 23.07 20.54 -14.49
C LEU A 49 22.22 19.30 -14.12
N VAL A 50 21.90 18.41 -15.06
CA VAL A 50 21.44 17.04 -14.73
C VAL A 50 22.10 16.01 -15.65
N LYS A 51 22.39 14.80 -15.11
CA LYS A 51 22.82 13.64 -15.90
C LYS A 51 21.70 13.22 -16.88
N SER A 52 21.77 13.68 -18.12
CA SER A 52 21.00 13.19 -19.27
C SER A 52 19.48 13.06 -19.09
N VAL A 53 18.75 14.19 -19.15
CA VAL A 53 17.28 14.16 -19.15
C VAL A 53 16.72 14.21 -20.57
N TYR A 54 16.47 13.01 -21.11
CA TYR A 54 15.61 12.81 -22.28
C TYR A 54 14.22 13.36 -21.95
N SER A 55 13.75 14.38 -22.67
CA SER A 55 12.56 15.15 -22.25
C SER A 55 11.81 15.82 -23.40
N VAL A 56 10.55 16.15 -23.16
CA VAL A 56 9.67 16.85 -24.11
C VAL A 56 9.00 18.04 -23.42
N LYS A 57 8.83 19.15 -24.14
CA LYS A 57 8.02 20.29 -23.65
C LYS A 57 6.54 19.98 -23.83
N GLY A 58 5.69 20.36 -22.87
CA GLY A 58 4.24 20.11 -22.93
C GLY A 58 3.61 20.57 -24.24
N LYS A 59 3.97 21.76 -24.74
CA LYS A 59 3.55 22.24 -26.07
C LYS A 59 3.86 21.26 -27.20
N ALA A 60 5.09 20.76 -27.24
CA ALA A 60 5.55 19.85 -28.29
C ALA A 60 4.89 18.47 -28.18
N LEU A 61 4.55 18.01 -26.97
CA LEU A 61 3.76 16.80 -26.75
C LEU A 61 2.31 16.98 -27.23
N ILE A 62 1.67 18.11 -26.90
CA ILE A 62 0.31 18.43 -27.35
C ILE A 62 0.28 18.52 -28.88
N GLU A 63 1.19 19.27 -29.51
CA GLU A 63 1.30 19.36 -30.98
C GLU A 63 1.51 17.97 -31.65
N PHE A 64 2.26 17.08 -31.01
CA PHE A 64 2.46 15.71 -31.48
C PHE A 64 1.16 14.88 -31.42
N ILE A 65 0.40 14.98 -30.32
CA ILE A 65 -0.89 14.29 -30.16
C ILE A 65 -1.96 14.86 -31.10
N VAL A 66 -2.01 16.18 -31.30
CA VAL A 66 -2.93 16.84 -32.25
C VAL A 66 -2.75 16.27 -33.66
N ARG A 67 -1.51 16.18 -34.16
CA ARG A 67 -1.23 15.60 -35.49
C ARG A 67 -1.70 14.15 -35.62
N TRP A 68 -1.57 13.36 -34.56
CA TRP A 68 -2.05 11.98 -34.54
C TRP A 68 -3.59 11.88 -34.56
N LEU A 69 -4.28 12.77 -33.84
CA LEU A 69 -5.75 12.88 -33.87
C LEU A 69 -6.25 13.28 -35.28
N GLU A 70 -5.59 14.24 -35.92
CA GLU A 70 -5.90 14.71 -37.28
C GLU A 70 -5.77 13.58 -38.32
N VAL A 71 -4.67 12.81 -38.27
CA VAL A 71 -4.48 11.63 -39.14
C VAL A 71 -5.60 10.60 -38.91
N ARG A 72 -5.89 10.22 -37.67
CA ARG A 72 -6.96 9.25 -37.34
C ARG A 72 -8.33 9.70 -37.84
N GLN A 73 -8.67 10.98 -37.72
CA GLN A 73 -9.94 11.47 -38.25
C GLN A 73 -9.96 11.41 -39.79
N SER A 74 -8.85 11.73 -40.47
CA SER A 74 -8.76 11.63 -41.92
C SER A 74 -8.98 10.18 -42.41
N GLU A 75 -8.37 9.20 -41.74
CA GLU A 75 -8.54 7.78 -42.04
C GLU A 75 -9.96 7.29 -41.77
N LYS A 76 -10.57 7.71 -40.65
CA LYS A 76 -11.96 7.38 -40.30
C LYS A 76 -12.92 7.93 -41.35
N THR A 77 -12.69 9.17 -41.80
CA THR A 77 -13.50 9.83 -42.84
C THR A 77 -13.33 9.16 -44.21
N ALA A 78 -12.09 8.77 -44.57
CA ALA A 78 -11.81 8.04 -45.81
C ALA A 78 -12.47 6.65 -45.83
N ARG A 79 -12.46 5.92 -44.70
CA ARG A 79 -13.14 4.63 -44.56
C ARG A 79 -14.67 4.77 -44.61
N SER A 80 -15.25 5.81 -44.01
CA SER A 80 -16.69 6.08 -44.15
C SER A 80 -17.11 6.57 -45.55
N GLY A 81 -16.19 7.14 -46.31
CA GLY A 81 -16.42 7.57 -47.70
C GLY A 81 -16.36 6.44 -48.74
N GLN A 82 -15.91 5.24 -48.37
CA GLN A 82 -15.82 4.06 -49.24
C GLN A 82 -16.96 3.06 -48.98
N ALA A 83 -18.22 3.51 -49.09
CA ALA A 83 -19.36 2.63 -49.23
C ALA A 83 -19.63 2.40 -50.74
N PRO A 84 -19.71 1.15 -51.24
CA PRO A 84 -19.92 0.90 -52.66
C PRO A 84 -21.35 1.26 -53.09
N SER A 85 -21.45 2.11 -54.12
CA SER A 85 -22.70 2.48 -54.76
C SER A 85 -23.27 1.32 -55.57
N ALA A 86 -24.09 0.48 -54.95
CA ALA A 86 -24.85 -0.57 -55.63
C ALA A 86 -26.10 0.02 -56.32
N SER A 87 -25.95 0.47 -57.56
CA SER A 87 -27.10 0.71 -58.45
C SER A 87 -27.83 -0.61 -58.71
N THR A 88 -29.05 -0.76 -58.19
CA THR A 88 -29.92 -1.91 -58.55
C THR A 88 -31.22 -1.40 -59.11
N THR A 89 -31.40 -1.62 -60.40
CA THR A 89 -32.64 -1.42 -61.14
C THR A 89 -33.74 -2.33 -60.58
N MET A 90 -34.93 -1.79 -60.35
CA MET A 90 -36.13 -2.57 -60.05
C MET A 90 -36.52 -3.44 -61.27
N PRO A 91 -36.93 -4.69 -61.04
CA PRO A 91 -38.09 -5.20 -61.75
C PRO A 91 -39.20 -5.66 -60.79
N THR A 92 -40.41 -5.73 -61.33
CA THR A 92 -41.67 -5.92 -60.61
C THR A 92 -41.90 -7.34 -60.09
N THR A 93 -42.74 -7.40 -59.06
CA THR A 93 -43.36 -8.60 -58.47
C THR A 93 -43.83 -9.65 -59.48
N ASN A 94 -43.67 -10.93 -59.14
CA ASN A 94 -44.72 -11.91 -59.40
C ASN A 94 -44.75 -13.02 -58.33
N THR A 95 -45.96 -13.32 -57.88
CA THR A 95 -46.29 -14.31 -56.84
C THR A 95 -46.33 -15.72 -57.42
N THR A 96 -45.95 -16.76 -56.66
CA THR A 96 -46.66 -18.06 -56.55
C THR A 96 -46.06 -18.91 -55.41
N SER A 97 -46.93 -19.65 -54.72
CA SER A 97 -46.68 -20.50 -53.55
C SER A 97 -46.10 -21.89 -53.87
N GLN A 98 -45.39 -22.51 -52.90
CA GLN A 98 -45.38 -23.96 -52.65
C GLN A 98 -45.24 -24.26 -51.13
N HIS A 99 -45.45 -25.53 -50.73
CA HIS A 99 -46.03 -25.94 -49.44
C HIS A 99 -45.10 -26.72 -48.48
N SER A 100 -45.29 -26.50 -47.16
CA SER A 100 -45.24 -27.48 -46.03
C SER A 100 -43.94 -28.26 -45.71
N PRO A 101 -43.83 -29.04 -44.59
CA PRO A 101 -44.60 -29.12 -43.31
C PRO A 101 -43.75 -28.68 -42.07
N VAL A 102 -44.19 -28.31 -40.86
CA VAL A 102 -45.22 -28.74 -39.86
C VAL A 102 -44.72 -29.70 -38.74
N ALA A 103 -44.47 -29.10 -37.54
CA ALA A 103 -44.70 -29.58 -36.16
C ALA A 103 -43.85 -30.74 -35.54
N PRO A 104 -43.89 -31.00 -34.19
CA PRO A 104 -44.64 -30.33 -33.11
C PRO A 104 -43.85 -29.96 -31.80
N ILE A 105 -44.54 -29.23 -30.90
CA ILE A 105 -44.20 -28.91 -29.50
C ILE A 105 -44.88 -29.95 -28.56
N PRO A 106 -44.46 -30.14 -27.28
CA PRO A 106 -45.08 -29.43 -26.14
C PRO A 106 -44.11 -29.14 -24.96
N GLY A 107 -44.37 -28.22 -24.02
CA GLY A 107 -45.44 -27.21 -23.87
C GLY A 107 -45.50 -26.64 -22.44
N GLN A 108 -46.26 -25.54 -22.23
CA GLN A 108 -46.91 -25.08 -20.95
C GLN A 108 -46.02 -24.77 -19.71
N GLN A 109 -46.26 -23.76 -18.84
CA GLN A 109 -47.30 -22.70 -18.62
C GLN A 109 -46.57 -21.39 -18.18
N GLY A 110 -47.05 -20.16 -18.41
CA GLY A 110 -47.94 -19.36 -17.50
C GLY A 110 -47.15 -18.65 -16.36
N THR A 111 -47.30 -17.37 -15.99
CA THR A 111 -48.25 -16.25 -16.26
C THR A 111 -47.50 -14.90 -16.13
N GLY A 112 -47.88 -13.76 -16.74
CA GLY A 112 -48.86 -12.76 -16.22
C GLY A 112 -48.54 -12.25 -14.79
N HIS A 113 -48.40 -10.96 -14.43
CA HIS A 113 -48.88 -9.70 -15.04
C HIS A 113 -48.08 -8.43 -14.62
N HIS A 114 -48.38 -7.29 -15.28
CA HIS A 114 -47.97 -5.91 -14.92
C HIS A 114 -48.48 -5.42 -13.54
N HIS A 115 -47.79 -4.45 -12.91
CA HIS A 115 -48.26 -3.05 -12.81
C HIS A 115 -47.31 -2.08 -12.05
N THR A 116 -47.10 -0.91 -12.63
CA THR A 116 -46.71 0.38 -12.00
C THR A 116 -47.97 1.25 -11.78
N PRO A 117 -47.93 2.47 -11.15
CA PRO A 117 -46.87 3.18 -10.40
C PRO A 117 -47.35 3.89 -9.09
N MET A 118 -46.49 4.78 -8.54
CA MET A 118 -46.77 6.08 -7.85
C MET A 118 -46.56 6.28 -6.32
N THR A 119 -45.60 7.18 -6.02
CA THR A 119 -45.59 8.30 -5.04
C THR A 119 -45.94 8.10 -3.56
N ASN A 120 -45.08 8.61 -2.65
CA ASN A 120 -45.29 9.94 -2.02
C ASN A 120 -44.04 10.56 -1.33
N ARG A 121 -44.13 11.86 -0.99
CA ARG A 121 -43.22 12.69 -0.15
C ARG A 121 -43.25 12.21 1.33
N GLY A 122 -42.41 12.60 2.30
CA GLY A 122 -41.43 13.68 2.57
C GLY A 122 -40.87 13.42 4.00
N ALA A 123 -40.09 14.26 4.71
CA ALA A 123 -39.63 15.63 4.51
C ALA A 123 -38.31 15.88 5.32
N GLN A 124 -37.62 16.98 4.99
CA GLN A 124 -36.94 17.99 5.86
C GLN A 124 -36.59 17.62 7.33
N SER A 125 -35.46 18.02 7.93
CA SER A 125 -34.63 19.23 7.81
C SER A 125 -33.22 18.95 8.46
N THR A 126 -32.24 19.84 8.62
CA THR A 126 -32.06 21.32 8.49
C THR A 126 -30.70 21.68 7.86
N GLU A 127 -30.54 22.94 7.45
CA GLU A 127 -29.24 23.64 7.38
C GLU A 127 -29.16 24.69 8.50
N ASN A 128 -27.95 25.13 8.88
CA ASN A 128 -27.76 26.33 9.69
C ASN A 128 -26.54 27.12 9.16
N ARG A 129 -26.64 28.46 9.10
CA ARG A 129 -25.72 29.33 8.35
C ARG A 129 -25.42 30.61 9.14
N LEU A 130 -24.31 31.29 8.77
CA LEU A 130 -23.94 32.69 9.08
C LEU A 130 -23.33 32.96 10.48
N PRO A 131 -22.58 34.09 10.67
CA PRO A 131 -22.34 35.19 9.72
C PRO A 131 -20.87 35.53 9.39
N GLU A 132 -20.70 36.41 8.42
CA GLU A 132 -19.46 37.11 8.05
C GLU A 132 -19.05 38.17 9.09
N ALA A 133 -17.77 38.57 9.08
CA ALA A 133 -17.30 39.78 9.73
C ALA A 133 -16.13 40.45 8.99
N THR A 134 -16.38 41.65 8.47
CA THR A 134 -15.41 42.74 8.21
C THR A 134 -16.14 44.03 8.59
N PRO A 135 -15.49 45.05 9.19
CA PRO A 135 -14.43 45.80 8.49
C PRO A 135 -13.33 46.42 9.40
N THR A 136 -12.24 46.92 8.79
CA THR A 136 -11.63 48.20 9.22
C THR A 136 -10.77 48.82 8.12
N GLN A 137 -10.76 50.16 8.05
CA GLN A 137 -9.99 50.96 7.08
C GLN A 137 -8.64 51.41 7.65
N GLY A 138 -7.67 51.60 6.75
CA GLY A 138 -6.87 52.83 6.67
C GLY A 138 -5.65 52.98 7.61
N TYR A 139 -4.48 53.20 7.01
CA TYR A 139 -3.65 54.41 7.12
C TYR A 139 -2.33 54.23 6.35
N GLY A 140 -1.68 55.33 5.93
CA GLY A 140 -0.23 55.33 5.69
C GLY A 140 0.24 55.40 4.23
N THR A 141 0.15 56.59 3.63
CA THR A 141 0.91 56.98 2.43
C THR A 141 2.42 57.02 2.65
N ALA A 142 3.21 56.57 1.67
CA ALA A 142 4.56 57.10 1.43
C ALA A 142 4.94 56.95 -0.05
N GLN A 143 4.88 58.05 -0.81
CA GLN A 143 5.61 58.16 -2.07
C GLN A 143 7.07 58.51 -1.76
N HIS A 144 8.03 57.94 -2.49
CA HIS A 144 9.18 58.73 -2.90
C HIS A 144 9.68 58.37 -4.29
N THR A 145 10.22 59.41 -4.92
CA THR A 145 10.43 59.66 -6.33
C THR A 145 11.74 59.13 -6.92
N MET A 146 11.64 58.71 -8.19
CA MET A 146 12.54 59.08 -9.31
C MET A 146 14.03 58.65 -9.30
N GLY A 147 14.44 58.08 -10.43
CA GLY A 147 15.84 57.80 -10.77
C GLY A 147 15.95 57.10 -12.13
N GLY A 148 15.58 57.78 -13.21
CA GLY A 148 15.65 57.22 -14.56
C GLY A 148 16.96 57.55 -15.28
N SER A 149 17.35 56.71 -16.24
CA SER A 149 18.18 57.13 -17.36
C SER A 149 17.90 56.24 -18.58
N THR A 150 17.50 56.88 -19.67
CA THR A 150 17.29 56.30 -21.00
C THR A 150 18.59 56.33 -21.81
N THR A 151 18.71 55.41 -22.77
CA THR A 151 19.31 55.75 -24.07
C THR A 151 18.58 54.98 -25.16
N GLN A 152 18.15 55.72 -26.17
CA GLN A 152 17.59 55.18 -27.42
C GLN A 152 18.74 54.91 -28.38
N ASP A 153 18.50 54.10 -29.42
CA ASP A 153 18.85 54.54 -30.75
C ASP A 153 17.91 53.98 -31.82
N LYS A 154 17.70 54.78 -32.87
CA LYS A 154 17.02 54.48 -34.13
C LYS A 154 18.14 54.36 -35.21
N GLU A 155 17.96 54.07 -36.51
CA GLU A 155 16.81 54.10 -37.41
C GLU A 155 17.17 53.37 -38.75
N HIS A 156 16.26 53.41 -39.73
CA HIS A 156 16.46 53.29 -41.20
C HIS A 156 16.28 51.94 -41.94
N HIS A 157 16.06 52.06 -43.26
CA HIS A 157 15.11 51.29 -44.08
C HIS A 157 15.65 50.95 -45.50
N THR A 158 15.60 49.67 -45.91
CA THR A 158 15.30 49.14 -47.29
C THR A 158 16.17 49.56 -48.53
N PRO A 159 16.02 48.99 -49.76
CA PRO A 159 15.32 47.78 -50.27
C PRO A 159 16.16 46.86 -51.24
N PHE A 160 15.49 45.86 -51.88
CA PHE A 160 15.91 44.94 -52.99
C PHE A 160 16.90 43.80 -52.67
N GLY A 161 16.77 42.56 -53.20
CA GLY A 161 15.67 41.92 -53.94
C GLY A 161 16.06 40.58 -54.62
N ALA A 162 15.14 39.60 -54.70
CA ALA A 162 15.15 38.36 -55.53
C ALA A 162 16.33 37.34 -55.36
N SER A 163 16.21 36.02 -55.64
CA SER A 163 15.08 35.08 -55.81
C SER A 163 15.63 33.63 -55.82
N ALA A 164 14.94 32.68 -55.18
CA ALA A 164 15.02 31.25 -55.50
C ALA A 164 13.78 30.51 -54.97
N THR A 165 12.97 29.94 -55.86
CA THR A 165 11.63 29.40 -55.57
C THR A 165 11.60 27.88 -55.36
N VAL A 166 10.86 27.44 -54.33
CA VAL A 166 10.32 26.07 -54.17
C VAL A 166 8.86 26.21 -53.73
N PRO A 167 7.88 25.50 -54.31
CA PRO A 167 6.48 25.94 -54.28
C PRO A 167 5.80 25.71 -52.93
N ALA A 168 5.30 26.80 -52.33
CA ALA A 168 4.39 26.73 -51.20
C ALA A 168 2.99 26.28 -51.65
N ARG A 169 2.60 25.04 -51.34
CA ARG A 169 1.19 24.70 -51.15
C ARG A 169 0.84 24.93 -49.69
N GLY A 170 0.25 26.09 -49.40
CA GLY A 170 -0.26 26.39 -48.08
C GLY A 170 -1.42 25.47 -47.73
N ILE A 171 -1.22 24.60 -46.74
CA ILE A 171 -2.31 24.08 -45.90
C ILE A 171 -2.22 24.84 -44.59
N HIS A 172 -2.80 26.05 -44.56
CA HIS A 172 -3.24 26.62 -43.29
C HIS A 172 -4.50 25.86 -42.86
N GLY A 173 -4.29 24.64 -42.35
CA GLY A 173 -5.30 23.96 -41.56
C GLY A 173 -5.54 24.80 -40.32
N SER A 174 -6.75 25.35 -40.19
CA SER A 174 -7.18 25.93 -38.92
C SER A 174 -7.21 24.80 -37.88
N PHE A 175 -6.30 24.85 -36.92
CA PHE A 175 -6.28 23.90 -35.82
C PHE A 175 -7.66 23.89 -35.14
N GLN A 176 -8.36 22.76 -35.25
CA GLN A 176 -9.66 22.57 -34.60
C GLN A 176 -9.46 22.68 -33.07
N PRO A 177 -10.09 23.65 -32.37
CA PRO A 177 -9.87 23.82 -30.93
C PRO A 177 -10.20 22.56 -30.11
N ALA A 178 -11.12 21.74 -30.60
CA ALA A 178 -11.47 20.44 -30.03
C ALA A 178 -10.28 19.47 -29.95
N TYR A 179 -9.39 19.42 -30.96
CA TYR A 179 -8.21 18.53 -30.91
C TYR A 179 -7.17 19.00 -29.90
N HIS A 180 -7.01 20.31 -29.69
CA HIS A 180 -6.11 20.82 -28.65
C HIS A 180 -6.60 20.46 -27.25
N SER A 181 -7.89 20.64 -26.98
CA SER A 181 -8.49 20.22 -25.70
C SER A 181 -8.37 18.70 -25.48
N ARG A 182 -8.67 17.90 -26.51
CA ARG A 182 -8.53 16.44 -26.46
C ARG A 182 -7.08 15.98 -26.26
N ALA A 183 -6.13 16.60 -26.96
CA ALA A 183 -4.71 16.33 -26.81
C ALA A 183 -4.20 16.71 -25.42
N GLY A 184 -4.72 17.78 -24.81
CA GLY A 184 -4.45 18.13 -23.40
C GLY A 184 -4.92 17.05 -22.43
N GLN A 185 -6.16 16.56 -22.58
CA GLN A 185 -6.69 15.46 -21.75
C GLN A 185 -5.85 14.17 -21.88
N ILE A 186 -5.46 13.80 -23.10
CA ILE A 186 -4.57 12.65 -23.34
C ILE A 186 -3.18 12.90 -22.71
N ALA A 187 -2.64 14.12 -22.81
CA ALA A 187 -1.33 14.45 -22.23
C ALA A 187 -1.34 14.40 -20.69
N ASP A 188 -2.40 14.87 -20.03
CA ASP A 188 -2.58 14.70 -18.59
C ASP A 188 -2.75 13.22 -18.22
N ALA A 189 -3.48 12.45 -19.02
CA ALA A 189 -3.64 11.01 -18.83
C ALA A 189 -2.30 10.24 -18.98
N LEU A 190 -1.35 10.69 -19.81
CA LEU A 190 0.02 10.16 -19.87
C LEU A 190 0.80 10.41 -18.56
N VAL A 191 0.55 11.52 -17.85
CA VAL A 191 1.16 11.78 -16.54
C VAL A 191 0.48 10.96 -15.44
N LEU A 192 -0.85 10.90 -15.46
CA LEU A 192 -1.64 10.21 -14.44
C LEU A 192 -1.49 8.68 -14.49
N SER A 193 -1.23 8.11 -15.67
CA SER A 193 -0.91 6.70 -15.87
C SER A 193 0.53 6.32 -15.50
N GLY A 194 1.40 7.28 -15.14
CA GLY A 194 2.81 7.00 -14.84
C GLY A 194 3.68 6.73 -16.06
N PHE A 195 3.26 7.16 -17.24
CA PHE A 195 4.06 7.04 -18.46
C PHE A 195 5.11 8.15 -18.56
N LEU A 196 4.67 9.39 -18.26
CA LEU A 196 5.50 10.58 -18.10
C LEU A 196 5.37 11.15 -16.69
N THR A 197 6.29 12.02 -16.29
CA THR A 197 6.10 12.91 -15.14
C THR A 197 6.69 14.30 -15.42
N PRO A 198 6.09 15.39 -14.92
CA PRO A 198 6.74 16.69 -14.80
C PRO A 198 8.13 16.59 -14.16
N PHE A 199 9.07 17.37 -14.69
CA PHE A 199 10.46 17.36 -14.22
C PHE A 199 10.60 17.89 -12.78
N ASP A 200 9.74 18.82 -12.38
CA ASP A 200 9.74 19.51 -11.09
C ASP A 200 8.81 18.89 -10.02
N ASP A 201 8.02 17.87 -10.37
CA ASP A 201 7.24 17.05 -9.41
C ASP A 201 8.14 16.42 -8.33
N ASP A 202 9.37 16.09 -8.71
CA ASP A 202 10.40 15.48 -7.86
C ASP A 202 11.08 16.50 -6.92
N ILE A 203 10.87 17.81 -7.15
CA ILE A 203 11.62 18.91 -6.53
C ILE A 203 10.79 19.63 -5.47
N LYS A 204 9.46 19.52 -5.50
CA LYS A 204 8.55 20.34 -4.66
C LYS A 204 7.61 19.49 -3.80
N HIS A 205 7.84 19.58 -2.49
CA HIS A 205 6.93 19.35 -1.36
C HIS A 205 5.92 18.18 -1.45
N VAL A 206 6.10 17.22 -0.55
CA VAL A 206 5.26 16.03 -0.31
C VAL A 206 3.75 16.30 -0.15
N HIS A 207 3.34 17.54 0.13
CA HIS A 207 1.96 17.92 0.46
C HIS A 207 1.32 18.97 -0.48
N VAL A 208 1.88 19.20 -1.67
CA VAL A 208 1.24 20.11 -2.65
C VAL A 208 0.02 19.42 -3.29
N THR A 209 -1.13 20.10 -3.23
CA THR A 209 -2.34 19.72 -3.96
C THR A 209 -2.00 19.55 -5.44
N PRO A 210 -2.36 18.41 -6.08
CA PRO A 210 -2.12 18.23 -7.51
C PRO A 210 -2.75 19.38 -8.33
N PRO A 211 -2.08 19.86 -9.40
CA PRO A 211 -2.68 20.83 -10.29
C PRO A 211 -3.89 20.23 -11.02
N GLU A 212 -4.79 21.08 -11.50
CA GLU A 212 -5.92 20.69 -12.34
C GLU A 212 -5.44 20.05 -13.66
N HIS A 213 -4.34 20.59 -14.22
CA HIS A 213 -3.65 20.08 -15.40
C HIS A 213 -2.15 19.90 -15.10
N PHE A 214 -1.59 18.75 -15.48
CA PHE A 214 -0.17 18.44 -15.34
C PHE A 214 0.64 18.92 -16.54
N VAL A 215 0.02 18.96 -17.73
CA VAL A 215 0.68 19.33 -18.98
C VAL A 215 0.21 20.70 -19.47
N HIS A 216 1.14 21.67 -19.43
CA HIS A 216 0.98 23.01 -20.00
C HIS A 216 2.16 23.33 -20.93
N ASP A 217 2.06 24.37 -21.78
CA ASP A 217 3.02 24.65 -22.87
C ASP A 217 4.50 24.61 -22.46
N THR A 218 4.82 25.17 -21.28
CA THR A 218 6.17 25.27 -20.73
C THR A 218 6.61 24.09 -19.86
N ALA A 219 5.71 23.16 -19.52
CA ALA A 219 6.03 22.01 -18.69
C ALA A 219 7.16 21.19 -19.34
N LEU A 220 8.16 20.77 -18.56
CA LEU A 220 9.19 19.85 -19.02
C LEU A 220 8.83 18.46 -18.52
N LEU A 221 8.46 17.55 -19.43
CA LEU A 221 8.05 16.19 -19.11
C LEU A 221 9.20 15.21 -19.37
N VAL A 222 9.33 14.23 -18.48
CA VAL A 222 10.34 13.16 -18.56
C VAL A 222 9.68 11.78 -18.62
N PRO A 223 10.30 10.81 -19.30
CA PRO A 223 9.84 9.42 -19.30
C PRO A 223 10.07 8.77 -17.93
N VAL A 224 9.09 8.01 -17.45
CA VAL A 224 9.22 7.13 -16.27
C VAL A 224 8.79 5.69 -16.54
N ALA A 225 8.04 5.44 -17.62
CA ALA A 225 7.76 4.09 -18.10
C ALA A 225 9.01 3.35 -18.60
N LYS A 226 9.05 2.03 -18.32
CA LYS A 226 10.21 1.16 -18.53
C LYS A 226 10.58 0.99 -20.01
N GLU A 227 9.62 1.13 -20.90
CA GLU A 227 9.73 0.97 -22.36
C GLU A 227 10.44 2.15 -23.04
N ILE A 228 10.46 3.32 -22.39
CA ILE A 228 11.00 4.58 -22.92
C ILE A 228 12.13 5.18 -22.08
N THR A 229 12.29 4.79 -20.81
CA THR A 229 13.47 5.19 -20.04
C THR A 229 14.75 4.65 -20.67
N ARG A 230 15.78 5.51 -20.73
CA ARG A 230 17.17 5.14 -21.08
C ARG A 230 18.08 5.09 -19.85
N ILE A 231 17.53 5.45 -18.69
CA ILE A 231 18.23 5.49 -17.42
C ILE A 231 17.95 4.14 -16.74
N PRO A 232 18.96 3.41 -16.24
CA PRO A 232 18.77 2.12 -15.57
C PRO A 232 18.20 2.24 -14.14
N THR A 233 17.55 3.37 -13.80
CA THR A 233 17.02 3.63 -12.46
C THR A 233 15.60 3.11 -12.28
N THR A 234 15.30 2.71 -11.05
CA THR A 234 13.99 2.23 -10.61
C THR A 234 13.16 3.40 -10.10
N SER A 235 12.13 3.85 -10.82
CA SER A 235 11.20 4.88 -10.31
C SER A 235 10.12 4.27 -9.41
N VAL A 236 9.46 5.08 -8.57
CA VAL A 236 8.30 4.64 -7.77
C VAL A 236 7.24 3.96 -8.66
N TRP A 237 6.97 4.54 -9.82
CA TRP A 237 6.02 4.02 -10.81
C TRP A 237 6.33 2.60 -11.30
N ILE A 238 7.61 2.24 -11.42
CA ILE A 238 8.04 0.93 -11.91
C ILE A 238 7.82 -0.18 -10.85
N VAL A 239 7.87 0.15 -9.55
CA VAL A 239 7.80 -0.84 -8.45
C VAL A 239 6.41 -0.99 -7.82
N LEU A 240 5.38 -0.39 -8.42
CA LEU A 240 4.00 -0.54 -7.93
C LEU A 240 3.42 -1.93 -8.21
N ASP A 241 3.83 -2.57 -9.30
CA ASP A 241 3.34 -3.91 -9.63
C ASP A 241 3.92 -4.94 -8.65
N GLY A 242 3.08 -5.47 -7.76
CA GLY A 242 3.49 -6.33 -6.66
C GLY A 242 3.80 -5.59 -5.35
N ALA A 243 3.54 -4.28 -5.25
CA ALA A 243 3.65 -3.55 -3.99
C ALA A 243 2.57 -4.00 -2.98
N ILE A 244 3.01 -4.45 -1.80
CA ILE A 244 2.13 -4.85 -0.68
C ILE A 244 2.15 -3.85 0.49
N TYR A 245 3.09 -2.91 0.44
CA TYR A 245 3.20 -1.77 1.36
C TYR A 245 3.75 -0.58 0.57
N ALA A 246 3.18 0.61 0.75
CA ALA A 246 3.65 1.84 0.10
C ALA A 246 3.24 3.07 0.92
N LYS A 247 4.12 3.59 1.78
CA LYS A 247 3.83 4.69 2.74
C LYS A 247 5.06 5.52 3.08
N TYR A 248 4.85 6.75 3.56
CA TYR A 248 5.90 7.51 4.23
C TYR A 248 6.19 6.94 5.61
N VAL A 249 7.47 6.76 5.93
CA VAL A 249 7.97 6.27 7.22
C VAL A 249 9.08 7.20 7.69
N LYS A 250 9.02 7.61 8.97
CA LYS A 250 10.08 8.42 9.57
C LYS A 250 11.36 7.61 9.71
N ARG A 251 12.50 8.23 9.47
CA ARG A 251 13.81 7.57 9.48
C ARG A 251 14.79 8.41 10.29
N LYS A 252 15.47 7.80 11.26
CA LYS A 252 16.48 8.51 12.09
C LYS A 252 17.87 8.42 11.53
N SER A 253 18.29 7.22 11.17
CA SER A 253 19.67 6.92 10.80
C SER A 253 19.80 5.52 10.19
N GLY A 254 20.81 5.34 9.35
CA GLY A 254 21.19 4.06 8.78
C GLY A 254 22.27 4.21 7.71
N LEU A 255 22.22 3.38 6.67
CA LEU A 255 23.15 3.35 5.54
C LEU A 255 23.35 4.74 4.89
N LEU A 256 22.29 5.54 4.83
CA LEU A 256 22.28 6.88 4.21
C LEU A 256 22.53 8.04 5.20
N GLY A 257 23.13 7.80 6.37
CA GLY A 257 23.39 8.85 7.38
C GLY A 257 22.13 9.29 8.17
N LYS A 258 22.14 10.51 8.75
CA LYS A 258 20.99 11.09 9.47
C LYS A 258 19.78 11.19 8.54
N GLY A 259 18.63 10.72 8.98
CA GLY A 259 17.46 10.55 8.13
C GLY A 259 16.59 11.80 7.97
N LYS A 260 16.14 11.99 6.73
CA LYS A 260 14.83 12.58 6.41
C LYS A 260 13.82 11.43 6.37
N ASP A 261 12.53 11.75 6.50
CA ASP A 261 11.44 10.82 6.21
C ASP A 261 11.56 10.29 4.78
N VAL A 262 11.22 9.01 4.58
CA VAL A 262 11.32 8.32 3.29
C VAL A 262 10.00 7.69 2.91
N TYR A 263 9.73 7.61 1.61
CA TYR A 263 8.63 6.83 1.07
C TYR A 263 9.11 5.40 0.81
N VAL A 264 8.56 4.42 1.52
CA VAL A 264 8.97 3.02 1.43
C VAL A 264 7.94 2.22 0.65
N VAL A 265 8.40 1.50 -0.37
CA VAL A 265 7.62 0.51 -1.11
C VAL A 265 8.19 -0.88 -0.85
N LEU A 266 7.38 -1.81 -0.33
CA LEU A 266 7.76 -3.23 -0.16
C LEU A 266 7.02 -4.04 -1.22
N ASN A 267 7.78 -4.76 -2.05
CA ASN A 267 7.26 -5.44 -3.23
C ASN A 267 7.53 -6.95 -3.19
N GLU A 268 6.45 -7.73 -3.26
CA GLU A 268 6.44 -9.19 -3.17
C GLU A 268 6.96 -9.85 -4.44
N LYS A 269 6.61 -9.32 -5.63
CA LYS A 269 7.07 -9.85 -6.93
C LYS A 269 8.57 -9.74 -7.12
N THR A 270 9.18 -8.68 -6.62
CA THR A 270 10.64 -8.45 -6.71
C THR A 270 11.41 -8.87 -5.47
N GLN A 271 10.72 -9.27 -4.39
CA GLN A 271 11.28 -9.57 -3.06
C GLN A 271 12.22 -8.46 -2.56
N ARG A 272 11.79 -7.20 -2.72
CA ARG A 272 12.61 -6.01 -2.45
C ARG A 272 11.86 -4.92 -1.72
N GLY A 273 12.58 -4.22 -0.84
CA GLY A 273 12.15 -2.94 -0.27
C GLY A 273 12.89 -1.79 -0.94
N TYR A 274 12.14 -0.79 -1.39
CA TYR A 274 12.63 0.40 -2.07
C TYR A 274 12.39 1.62 -1.18
N LEU A 275 13.43 2.40 -0.91
CA LEU A 275 13.36 3.66 -0.17
C LEU A 275 13.52 4.83 -1.14
N PHE A 276 12.54 5.72 -1.19
CA PHE A 276 12.50 6.91 -2.04
C PHE A 276 12.47 8.19 -1.19
N GLU A 277 12.95 9.31 -1.74
CA GLU A 277 12.84 10.62 -1.06
C GLU A 277 11.38 11.12 -1.06
N ASN A 278 10.60 10.74 -2.06
CA ASN A 278 9.18 11.07 -2.15
C ASN A 278 8.42 10.01 -2.99
N ASP A 279 7.09 10.05 -2.88
CA ASP A 279 6.14 9.17 -3.54
C ASP A 279 5.99 9.33 -5.07
N LEU A 280 6.79 10.19 -5.71
CA LEU A 280 6.88 10.36 -7.17
C LEU A 280 8.33 10.26 -7.67
N ALA A 281 9.28 9.84 -6.82
CA ALA A 281 10.70 9.84 -7.11
C ALA A 281 11.08 8.94 -8.30
N ARG A 282 12.10 9.36 -9.05
CA ARG A 282 12.55 8.72 -10.30
C ARG A 282 13.71 7.74 -10.13
N GLU A 283 14.32 7.71 -8.95
CA GLU A 283 15.32 6.75 -8.52
C GLU A 283 15.18 6.50 -7.00
N PRO A 284 15.53 5.30 -6.50
CA PRO A 284 15.49 5.03 -5.07
C PRO A 284 16.78 5.57 -4.42
N ILE A 285 16.67 6.03 -3.18
CA ILE A 285 17.85 6.33 -2.35
C ILE A 285 18.53 5.01 -1.91
N CYS A 286 17.76 3.94 -1.75
CA CYS A 286 18.26 2.60 -1.41
C CYS A 286 17.32 1.51 -1.94
N GLU A 287 17.88 0.40 -2.43
CA GLU A 287 17.17 -0.86 -2.66
C GLU A 287 17.71 -1.91 -1.70
N LEU A 288 16.81 -2.64 -1.03
CA LEU A 288 17.14 -3.71 -0.09
C LEU A 288 16.56 -5.04 -0.60
N ASP A 289 17.43 -6.03 -0.79
CA ASP A 289 17.04 -7.41 -1.07
C ASP A 289 16.47 -8.04 0.20
N ALA A 290 15.20 -8.43 0.19
CA ALA A 290 14.53 -8.93 1.39
C ALA A 290 15.22 -10.18 1.95
N THR A 291 15.76 -11.04 1.07
CA THR A 291 16.35 -12.33 1.48
C THR A 291 17.67 -12.17 2.25
N ALA A 292 18.31 -11.01 2.16
CA ALA A 292 19.60 -10.70 2.79
C ALA A 292 19.49 -9.78 4.03
N ILE A 293 18.26 -9.44 4.46
CA ILE A 293 18.01 -8.57 5.60
C ILE A 293 17.29 -9.26 6.75
N ASP A 294 17.54 -8.76 7.96
CA ASP A 294 16.76 -9.02 9.14
C ASP A 294 15.96 -7.79 9.58
N VAL A 295 14.77 -8.02 10.12
CA VAL A 295 13.88 -6.99 10.67
C VAL A 295 13.53 -7.27 12.12
N GLN A 296 13.58 -6.22 12.94
CA GLN A 296 13.51 -6.30 14.39
C GLN A 296 12.67 -5.13 14.95
N PHE A 297 11.88 -5.39 16.00
CA PHE A 297 11.28 -4.32 16.80
C PHE A 297 12.37 -3.61 17.63
N ASP A 298 12.60 -2.33 17.39
CA ASP A 298 13.67 -1.55 18.01
C ASP A 298 13.11 -0.37 18.79
N HIS A 299 12.94 -0.56 20.10
CA HIS A 299 12.33 0.44 20.99
C HIS A 299 13.31 1.56 21.41
N ASN A 300 14.51 1.61 20.82
CA ASN A 300 15.51 2.64 21.11
C ASN A 300 15.97 3.33 19.79
N PRO A 301 15.55 4.59 19.55
CA PRO A 301 15.03 5.58 20.51
C PRO A 301 13.49 5.73 20.51
N PHE A 302 12.77 4.90 19.75
CA PHE A 302 11.37 5.15 19.40
C PHE A 302 10.47 4.09 20.01
N ASP A 303 9.41 4.51 20.71
CA ASP A 303 8.40 3.59 21.28
C ASP A 303 7.82 2.62 20.24
N PHE A 304 7.77 3.02 18.97
CA PHE A 304 7.27 2.23 17.84
C PHE A 304 8.31 2.06 16.73
N GLY A 305 9.59 1.91 17.11
CA GLY A 305 10.68 1.78 16.15
C GLY A 305 10.82 0.39 15.52
N VAL A 306 11.37 0.38 14.30
CA VAL A 306 11.74 -0.84 13.57
C VAL A 306 13.17 -0.69 13.04
N ARG A 307 13.97 -1.73 13.24
CA ARG A 307 15.31 -1.85 12.65
C ARG A 307 15.26 -2.79 11.45
N VAL A 308 15.97 -2.41 10.39
CA VAL A 308 16.23 -3.25 9.21
C VAL A 308 17.74 -3.30 9.00
N GLY A 309 18.35 -4.49 9.12
CA GLY A 309 19.81 -4.70 9.02
C GLY A 309 20.16 -5.84 8.07
N LEU A 310 21.45 -6.05 7.78
CA LEU A 310 21.89 -7.24 7.05
C LEU A 310 21.86 -8.46 7.97
N THR A 311 21.32 -9.59 7.48
CA THR A 311 21.23 -10.86 8.22
C THR A 311 22.60 -11.35 8.70
N SER A 312 23.68 -11.03 7.98
CA SER A 312 25.07 -11.34 8.37
C SER A 312 25.51 -10.68 9.68
N GLY A 313 24.79 -9.66 10.15
CA GLY A 313 25.21 -8.81 11.27
C GLY A 313 26.40 -7.90 10.94
N ASP A 314 26.85 -7.86 9.68
CA ASP A 314 27.99 -7.05 9.27
C ASP A 314 27.64 -5.56 9.22
N THR A 315 27.87 -4.91 10.36
CA THR A 315 27.69 -3.46 10.53
C THR A 315 28.90 -2.65 10.06
N THR A 316 29.98 -3.28 9.61
CA THR A 316 31.17 -2.58 9.10
C THR A 316 30.94 -2.02 7.70
N HIS A 317 30.11 -2.69 6.90
CA HIS A 317 29.76 -2.27 5.55
C HIS A 317 28.34 -1.69 5.41
N MET A 318 27.41 -1.99 6.32
CA MET A 318 26.06 -1.40 6.31
C MET A 318 25.54 -1.11 7.72
N LYS A 319 25.27 0.17 8.02
CA LYS A 319 24.57 0.55 9.25
C LYS A 319 23.08 0.17 9.13
N PRO A 320 22.49 -0.53 10.12
CA PRO A 320 21.06 -0.83 10.12
C PRO A 320 20.22 0.44 10.01
N GLU A 321 19.17 0.38 9.20
CA GLU A 321 18.17 1.43 9.07
C GLU A 321 17.24 1.41 10.29
N GLN A 322 17.07 2.56 10.94
CA GLN A 322 16.15 2.75 12.06
C GLN A 322 14.99 3.67 11.66
N PHE A 323 13.79 3.10 11.69
CA PHE A 323 12.52 3.74 11.35
C PHE A 323 11.68 3.99 12.59
N ASP A 324 10.88 5.06 12.58
CA ASP A 324 9.78 5.30 13.51
C ASP A 324 8.45 5.12 12.78
N CYS A 325 7.64 4.16 13.26
CA CYS A 325 6.33 3.88 12.68
C CYS A 325 5.20 4.67 13.35
N GLY A 326 5.48 5.44 14.41
CA GLY A 326 4.56 6.36 15.08
C GLY A 326 3.44 5.72 15.91
N THR A 327 3.01 4.50 15.61
CA THR A 327 2.06 3.71 16.42
C THR A 327 2.39 2.22 16.38
N LYS A 328 1.94 1.47 17.39
CA LYS A 328 2.12 0.01 17.43
C LYS A 328 1.52 -0.70 16.22
N HIS A 329 0.32 -0.30 15.80
CA HIS A 329 -0.33 -0.90 14.63
C HIS A 329 0.50 -0.73 13.36
N LEU A 330 1.06 0.47 13.13
CA LEU A 330 1.93 0.73 11.97
C LEU A 330 3.29 0.04 12.09
N GLN A 331 3.83 -0.11 13.30
CA GLN A 331 5.05 -0.90 13.57
C GLN A 331 4.85 -2.37 13.17
N GLU A 332 3.74 -2.97 13.57
CA GLU A 332 3.35 -4.33 13.17
C GLU A 332 3.09 -4.43 11.66
N GLU A 333 2.43 -3.44 11.06
CA GLU A 333 2.18 -3.39 9.63
C GLU A 333 3.49 -3.42 8.82
N PHE A 334 4.44 -2.57 9.20
CA PHE A 334 5.73 -2.43 8.52
C PHE A 334 6.59 -3.70 8.66
N VAL A 335 6.68 -4.27 9.87
CA VAL A 335 7.39 -5.55 10.07
C VAL A 335 6.74 -6.68 9.26
N ASN A 336 5.42 -6.84 9.30
CA ASN A 336 4.75 -7.89 8.52
C ASN A 336 4.94 -7.69 7.00
N GLY A 337 4.97 -6.44 6.51
CA GLY A 337 5.28 -6.13 5.11
C GLY A 337 6.65 -6.65 4.70
N TRP A 338 7.70 -6.43 5.51
CA TRP A 338 9.04 -6.95 5.25
C TRP A 338 9.10 -8.48 5.24
N LEU A 339 8.44 -9.13 6.21
CA LEU A 339 8.43 -10.59 6.33
C LEU A 339 7.67 -11.25 5.17
N ASN A 340 6.59 -10.63 4.69
CA ASN A 340 5.83 -11.13 3.54
C ASN A 340 6.64 -11.07 2.23
N ILE A 341 7.58 -10.12 2.08
CA ILE A 341 8.48 -10.06 0.90
C ILE A 341 9.75 -10.92 1.05
N GLY A 342 9.92 -11.62 2.17
CA GLY A 342 11.00 -12.60 2.38
C GLY A 342 12.08 -12.21 3.41
N ALA A 343 11.92 -11.11 4.15
CA ALA A 343 12.85 -10.75 5.22
C ALA A 343 12.80 -11.72 6.39
N GLN A 344 13.91 -11.84 7.13
CA GLN A 344 13.97 -12.66 8.34
C GLN A 344 13.57 -11.85 9.57
N TYR A 345 12.72 -12.41 10.44
CA TYR A 345 12.47 -11.77 11.74
C TYR A 345 13.61 -12.07 12.71
N ARG A 346 14.24 -11.02 13.24
CA ARG A 346 15.22 -11.10 14.32
C ARG A 346 14.60 -10.57 15.60
N GLU A 347 14.51 -11.42 16.62
CA GLU A 347 14.11 -10.95 17.95
C GLU A 347 15.21 -10.05 18.52
N ALA A 348 14.84 -9.11 19.38
CA ALA A 348 15.80 -8.38 20.20
C ALA A 348 16.29 -9.30 21.33
N TYR A 349 17.18 -10.24 21.00
CA TYR A 349 17.49 -11.40 21.85
C TYR A 349 18.16 -11.06 23.19
N ASN A 350 17.60 -11.61 24.28
CA ASN A 350 18.39 -12.09 25.41
C ASN A 350 18.73 -13.57 25.18
N VAL A 351 19.93 -13.83 24.63
CA VAL A 351 20.44 -15.17 24.26
C VAL A 351 20.39 -16.17 25.42
N GLU A 352 20.48 -15.69 26.67
CA GLU A 352 20.38 -16.51 27.88
C GLU A 352 19.04 -17.24 28.00
N MET A 353 17.94 -16.60 27.61
CA MET A 353 16.60 -17.17 27.76
C MET A 353 16.35 -18.33 26.78
N GLU A 354 16.98 -18.32 25.61
CA GLU A 354 16.89 -19.42 24.63
C GLU A 354 17.69 -20.66 25.06
N ARG A 355 18.76 -20.44 25.86
CA ARG A 355 19.62 -21.50 26.41
C ARG A 355 19.01 -22.19 27.63
N ALA A 356 17.90 -21.67 28.17
CA ALA A 356 17.15 -22.34 29.21
C ALA A 356 16.77 -23.76 28.80
N ARG A 357 16.73 -24.68 29.77
CA ARG A 357 16.42 -26.10 29.50
C ARG A 357 14.92 -26.37 29.48
N SER A 358 14.17 -25.77 30.40
CA SER A 358 12.71 -25.96 30.57
C SER A 358 12.08 -24.66 31.07
N ILE A 359 10.74 -24.52 31.00
CA ILE A 359 10.06 -23.33 31.53
C ILE A 359 10.23 -23.12 33.04
N TYR A 360 10.64 -24.13 33.80
CA TYR A 360 10.82 -24.05 35.26
C TYR A 360 11.96 -23.12 35.69
N GLN A 361 12.79 -22.66 34.76
CA GLN A 361 13.85 -21.67 35.01
C GLN A 361 13.35 -20.23 34.97
N PHE A 362 12.09 -19.99 34.56
CA PHE A 362 11.49 -18.66 34.53
C PHE A 362 10.54 -18.42 35.71
N MET A 363 10.39 -17.15 36.04
CA MET A 363 9.33 -16.63 36.88
C MET A 363 8.66 -15.47 36.16
N ASP A 364 7.47 -15.11 36.60
CA ASP A 364 6.73 -13.98 36.05
C ASP A 364 5.77 -13.38 37.09
N VAL A 365 5.24 -12.19 36.86
CA VAL A 365 4.37 -11.49 37.82
C VAL A 365 2.90 -11.77 37.50
N ASN A 366 2.16 -12.30 38.50
CA ASN A 366 0.73 -12.56 38.35
C ASN A 366 -0.07 -11.25 38.29
N ILE A 367 -1.31 -11.30 37.81
CA ILE A 367 -2.17 -10.12 37.60
C ILE A 367 -2.41 -9.25 38.87
N TYR A 368 -2.06 -9.77 40.06
CA TYR A 368 -2.14 -9.08 41.35
C TYR A 368 -0.77 -8.56 41.87
N GLY A 369 0.26 -8.48 41.01
CA GLY A 369 1.59 -7.97 41.36
C GLY A 369 2.50 -8.94 42.11
N ASN A 370 2.15 -10.23 42.23
CA ASN A 370 2.95 -11.20 42.99
C ASN A 370 3.85 -12.03 42.07
N PRO A 371 5.13 -12.25 42.40
CA PRO A 371 6.01 -13.12 41.62
C PRO A 371 5.58 -14.59 41.72
N VAL A 372 5.56 -15.26 40.58
CA VAL A 372 5.21 -16.68 40.41
C VAL A 372 6.34 -17.36 39.65
N SER A 373 7.14 -18.16 40.35
CA SER A 373 8.06 -19.10 39.70
C SER A 373 7.26 -20.19 38.99
N PHE A 374 7.60 -20.51 37.74
CA PHE A 374 6.94 -21.61 37.04
C PHE A 374 7.34 -23.00 37.56
N ASP A 375 8.38 -23.09 38.40
CA ASP A 375 8.77 -24.34 39.08
C ASP A 375 7.61 -24.96 39.88
N LYS A 376 6.66 -24.14 40.38
CA LYS A 376 5.43 -24.61 41.06
C LYS A 376 4.55 -25.51 40.19
N TYR A 377 4.72 -25.48 38.87
CA TYR A 377 3.95 -26.23 37.90
C TYR A 377 4.66 -27.53 37.44
N ARG A 378 5.64 -28.01 38.20
CA ARG A 378 6.28 -29.33 37.97
C ARG A 378 5.25 -30.46 37.89
N GLY A 379 5.40 -31.32 36.88
CA GLY A 379 4.53 -32.48 36.68
C GLY A 379 3.15 -32.16 36.09
N LYS A 380 2.88 -30.89 35.71
CA LYS A 380 1.62 -30.44 35.09
C LYS A 380 1.80 -30.11 33.61
N VAL A 381 0.76 -30.33 32.81
CA VAL A 381 0.67 -29.90 31.40
C VAL A 381 0.21 -28.45 31.37
N LEU A 382 0.93 -27.56 30.68
CA LEU A 382 0.69 -26.11 30.73
C LEU A 382 0.34 -25.55 29.35
N LEU A 383 -0.73 -24.76 29.29
CA LEU A 383 -1.11 -24.01 28.10
C LEU A 383 -0.86 -22.51 28.32
N PHE A 384 0.22 -22.01 27.74
CA PHE A 384 0.56 -20.58 27.73
C PHE A 384 -0.22 -19.90 26.59
N VAL A 385 -0.99 -18.85 26.89
CA VAL A 385 -1.80 -18.11 25.91
C VAL A 385 -1.63 -16.62 26.10
N ASN A 386 -1.25 -15.88 25.05
CA ASN A 386 -1.36 -14.41 25.07
C ASN A 386 -2.82 -14.00 24.80
N VAL A 387 -3.41 -13.17 25.64
CA VAL A 387 -4.85 -12.86 25.58
C VAL A 387 -5.13 -11.37 25.45
N ALA A 388 -6.33 -11.04 24.95
CA ALA A 388 -6.83 -9.67 24.85
C ALA A 388 -8.36 -9.65 24.87
N SER A 389 -8.94 -8.69 25.58
CA SER A 389 -10.38 -8.58 25.85
C SER A 389 -11.17 -8.00 24.67
N ASN A 390 -10.63 -7.02 23.95
CA ASN A 390 -11.31 -6.40 22.80
C ASN A 390 -11.05 -7.14 21.48
N SER A 391 -10.44 -8.32 21.55
CA SER A 391 -10.13 -9.10 20.35
C SER A 391 -11.36 -9.84 19.82
N LYS A 392 -11.52 -9.87 18.50
CA LYS A 392 -12.60 -10.62 17.82
C LYS A 392 -12.56 -12.13 18.09
N LEU A 393 -11.44 -12.64 18.57
CA LEU A 393 -11.26 -14.06 18.93
C LEU A 393 -11.64 -14.36 20.40
N ALA A 394 -11.79 -13.34 21.25
CA ALA A 394 -12.08 -13.48 22.67
C ALA A 394 -13.41 -14.21 22.98
N PRO A 395 -14.54 -13.93 22.29
CA PRO A 395 -15.81 -14.59 22.56
C PRO A 395 -15.82 -16.11 22.28
N GLN A 396 -14.86 -16.61 21.49
CA GLN A 396 -14.66 -18.04 21.28
C GLN A 396 -13.59 -18.59 22.23
N ASN A 397 -12.44 -17.92 22.32
CA ASN A 397 -11.28 -18.49 23.01
C ASN A 397 -11.46 -18.57 24.53
N TYR A 398 -12.05 -17.55 25.17
CA TYR A 398 -12.22 -17.58 26.63
C TYR A 398 -13.15 -18.72 27.09
N PRO A 399 -14.37 -18.92 26.52
CA PRO A 399 -15.22 -20.07 26.85
C PRO A 399 -14.53 -21.42 26.64
N GLU A 400 -13.89 -21.62 25.48
CA GLU A 400 -13.25 -22.91 25.16
C GLU A 400 -12.05 -23.21 26.09
N LEU A 401 -11.26 -22.19 26.45
CA LEU A 401 -10.19 -22.32 27.45
C LEU A 401 -10.74 -22.68 28.84
N SER A 402 -11.84 -22.05 29.27
CA SER A 402 -12.52 -22.38 30.53
C SER A 402 -13.05 -23.81 30.52
N MET A 403 -13.64 -24.28 29.41
CA MET A 403 -14.12 -25.65 29.26
C MET A 403 -13.00 -26.69 29.37
N LEU A 404 -11.84 -26.47 28.72
CA LEU A 404 -10.68 -27.35 28.86
C LEU A 404 -10.14 -27.35 30.28
N TYR A 405 -9.98 -26.17 30.88
CA TYR A 405 -9.47 -26.05 32.24
C TYR A 405 -10.37 -26.77 33.25
N GLN A 406 -11.68 -26.55 33.20
CA GLN A 406 -12.66 -27.26 34.05
C GLN A 406 -12.65 -28.78 33.88
N ARG A 407 -12.31 -29.29 32.69
CA ARG A 407 -12.27 -30.73 32.40
C ARG A 407 -10.99 -31.41 32.93
N TYR A 408 -9.88 -30.68 33.00
CA TYR A 408 -8.54 -31.26 33.21
C TYR A 408 -7.72 -30.67 34.37
N CYS A 409 -8.17 -29.61 35.06
CA CYS A 409 -7.41 -29.00 36.16
C CYS A 409 -7.02 -30.00 37.24
N ASP A 410 -7.97 -30.84 37.66
CA ASP A 410 -7.77 -31.87 38.69
C ASP A 410 -6.89 -33.04 38.23
N GLN A 411 -6.67 -33.15 36.91
CA GLN A 411 -5.78 -34.15 36.30
C GLN A 411 -4.35 -33.61 36.11
N GLY A 412 -4.10 -32.34 36.43
CA GLY A 412 -2.79 -31.69 36.31
C GLY A 412 -2.61 -30.85 35.04
N PHE A 413 -3.69 -30.33 34.46
CA PHE A 413 -3.63 -29.31 33.39
C PHE A 413 -3.77 -27.89 33.96
N GLU A 414 -3.05 -26.92 33.39
CA GLU A 414 -3.13 -25.50 33.78
C GLU A 414 -3.19 -24.60 32.55
N VAL A 415 -4.04 -23.57 32.60
CA VAL A 415 -4.04 -22.48 31.61
C VAL A 415 -3.35 -21.27 32.24
N LEU A 416 -2.33 -20.75 31.54
CA LEU A 416 -1.56 -19.58 31.95
C LEU A 416 -1.84 -18.47 30.94
N ALA A 417 -2.62 -17.47 31.34
CA ALA A 417 -3.11 -16.39 30.49
C ALA A 417 -2.30 -15.10 30.67
N PHE A 418 -1.81 -14.54 29.56
CA PHE A 418 -0.91 -13.40 29.53
C PHE A 418 -1.53 -12.24 28.74
N PRO A 419 -2.22 -11.30 29.42
CA PRO A 419 -2.76 -10.10 28.78
C PRO A 419 -1.67 -9.33 28.01
N CYS A 420 -1.94 -8.97 26.77
CA CYS A 420 -0.95 -8.32 25.91
C CYS A 420 -1.58 -7.24 25.01
N ASN A 421 -1.12 -6.00 25.13
CA ASN A 421 -1.66 -4.88 24.35
C ASN A 421 -0.94 -4.64 23.01
N GLN A 422 0.02 -5.50 22.63
CA GLN A 422 0.82 -5.30 21.42
C GLN A 422 -0.03 -5.37 20.15
N PHE A 423 -1.02 -6.27 20.10
CA PHE A 423 -1.78 -6.57 18.90
C PHE A 423 -2.98 -5.63 18.77
N ARG A 424 -2.89 -4.64 17.87
CA ARG A 424 -3.92 -3.59 17.62
C ARG A 424 -4.42 -2.81 18.84
N SER A 425 -3.70 -2.84 19.95
CA SER A 425 -4.17 -2.30 21.23
C SER A 425 -5.51 -2.90 21.70
N GLU A 426 -5.73 -4.21 21.44
CA GLU A 426 -6.94 -4.95 21.82
C GLU A 426 -7.01 -5.29 23.34
N GLU A 427 -6.01 -4.92 24.15
CA GLU A 427 -6.02 -5.06 25.62
C GLU A 427 -5.71 -3.73 26.32
N PRO A 428 -6.50 -2.66 26.12
CA PRO A 428 -6.17 -1.33 26.63
C PRO A 428 -6.40 -1.22 28.15
N GLY A 429 -7.31 -2.01 28.72
CA GLY A 429 -7.82 -1.85 30.08
C GLY A 429 -6.83 -2.11 31.22
N THR A 430 -7.21 -1.69 32.42
CA THR A 430 -6.46 -1.96 33.66
C THR A 430 -6.63 -3.42 34.11
N THR A 431 -5.84 -3.85 35.11
CA THR A 431 -5.98 -5.15 35.79
C THR A 431 -7.43 -5.46 36.18
N GLU A 432 -8.13 -4.49 36.77
CA GLU A 432 -9.50 -4.64 37.25
C GLU A 432 -10.48 -4.81 36.09
N GLN A 433 -10.28 -4.08 35.00
CA GLN A 433 -11.11 -4.17 33.80
C GLN A 433 -10.92 -5.49 33.06
N ILE A 434 -9.69 -6.00 32.99
CA ILE A 434 -9.37 -7.32 32.42
C ILE A 434 -10.04 -8.42 33.26
N LEU A 435 -9.85 -8.38 34.59
CA LEU A 435 -10.48 -9.34 35.51
C LEU A 435 -12.01 -9.29 35.45
N GLU A 436 -12.62 -8.11 35.37
CA GLU A 436 -14.07 -7.97 35.23
C GLU A 436 -14.56 -8.55 33.89
N TYR A 437 -13.86 -8.26 32.79
CA TYR A 437 -14.22 -8.78 31.48
C TYR A 437 -14.20 -10.31 31.43
N VAL A 438 -13.19 -10.97 32.00
CA VAL A 438 -13.05 -12.44 31.90
C VAL A 438 -13.98 -13.24 32.83
N LYS A 439 -14.57 -12.61 33.86
CA LYS A 439 -15.58 -13.26 34.73
C LYS A 439 -16.76 -13.84 33.95
N GLN A 440 -17.22 -13.15 32.91
CA GLN A 440 -18.37 -13.59 32.11
C GLN A 440 -18.14 -14.96 31.42
N PHE A 441 -16.89 -15.39 31.29
CA PHE A 441 -16.49 -16.66 30.69
C PHE A 441 -16.06 -17.71 31.72
N ASN A 442 -16.23 -17.47 33.03
CA ASN A 442 -15.76 -18.33 34.12
C ASN A 442 -14.27 -18.70 34.01
N ALA A 443 -13.43 -17.75 33.58
CA ALA A 443 -12.00 -17.93 33.33
C ALA A 443 -11.18 -18.04 34.64
N ASN A 444 -11.41 -19.12 35.39
CA ASN A 444 -10.90 -19.32 36.76
C ASN A 444 -9.48 -19.95 36.79
N TYR A 445 -8.59 -19.49 35.92
CA TYR A 445 -7.20 -19.95 35.77
C TYR A 445 -6.21 -18.80 35.95
N GLN A 446 -4.90 -19.08 35.92
CA GLN A 446 -3.89 -18.08 36.29
C GLN A 446 -3.73 -17.00 35.21
N PHE A 447 -4.08 -15.75 35.56
CA PHE A 447 -3.71 -14.56 34.79
C PHE A 447 -2.42 -13.93 35.30
N PHE A 448 -1.63 -13.39 34.37
CA PHE A 448 -0.42 -12.60 34.61
C PHE A 448 -0.66 -11.11 34.35
N GLU A 449 0.28 -10.25 34.74
CA GLU A 449 0.18 -8.81 34.43
C GLU A 449 0.14 -8.56 32.92
N LYS A 450 -0.30 -7.36 32.52
CA LYS A 450 -0.24 -6.97 31.12
C LYS A 450 1.17 -6.60 30.70
N ALA A 451 1.79 -7.36 29.81
CA ALA A 451 3.12 -7.01 29.26
C ALA A 451 3.35 -7.58 27.84
N ASP A 452 4.51 -7.26 27.29
CA ASP A 452 4.88 -7.59 25.91
C ASP A 452 5.29 -9.07 25.74
N VAL A 453 4.98 -9.62 24.56
CA VAL A 453 5.37 -10.98 24.15
C VAL A 453 6.32 -10.98 22.95
N ASN A 454 6.58 -9.81 22.36
CA ASN A 454 7.49 -9.57 21.23
C ASN A 454 8.38 -8.35 21.46
N GLY A 455 9.56 -8.32 20.85
CA GLY A 455 10.52 -7.21 20.93
C GLY A 455 11.39 -7.26 22.19
N ALA A 456 12.18 -6.19 22.40
CA ALA A 456 13.20 -6.12 23.46
C ALA A 456 12.66 -6.23 24.89
N HIS A 457 11.36 -5.99 25.08
CA HIS A 457 10.68 -6.06 26.38
C HIS A 457 9.77 -7.30 26.50
N ALA A 458 9.91 -8.27 25.59
CA ALA A 458 9.17 -9.52 25.65
C ALA A 458 9.45 -10.30 26.95
N ARG A 459 8.38 -10.79 27.58
CA ARG A 459 8.43 -11.72 28.72
C ARG A 459 9.44 -12.86 28.45
N PRO A 460 10.41 -13.15 29.34
CA PRO A 460 11.45 -14.15 29.12
C PRO A 460 10.95 -15.52 28.63
N VAL A 461 9.83 -15.98 29.19
CA VAL A 461 9.22 -17.25 28.80
C VAL A 461 8.64 -17.24 27.39
N PHE A 462 8.09 -16.11 26.91
CA PHE A 462 7.64 -16.00 25.52
C PHE A 462 8.83 -15.97 24.57
N THR A 463 9.94 -15.32 24.92
CA THR A 463 11.20 -15.39 24.14
C THR A 463 11.67 -16.85 24.00
N TYR A 464 11.71 -17.60 25.10
CA TYR A 464 12.03 -19.03 25.07
C TYR A 464 11.05 -19.88 24.24
N LEU A 465 9.74 -19.74 24.48
CA LEU A 465 8.70 -20.52 23.79
C LEU A 465 8.71 -20.26 22.27
N LYS A 466 8.86 -19.01 21.85
CA LYS A 466 9.01 -18.62 20.44
C LYS A 466 10.26 -19.20 19.79
N ALA A 467 11.37 -19.28 20.52
CA ALA A 467 12.63 -19.82 20.02
C ALA A 467 12.60 -21.36 19.90
N LYS A 468 11.96 -22.07 20.85
CA LYS A 468 11.80 -23.53 20.79
C LYS A 468 10.68 -23.98 19.84
N LEU A 469 9.63 -23.18 19.70
CA LEU A 469 8.48 -23.45 18.83
C LEU A 469 8.29 -22.29 17.82
N PRO A 470 9.16 -22.21 16.79
CA PRO A 470 9.08 -21.16 15.77
C PRO A 470 7.77 -21.24 14.98
N GLY A 471 7.29 -20.09 14.49
CA GLY A 471 6.14 -20.03 13.59
C GLY A 471 6.57 -20.24 12.13
N LYS A 472 5.63 -20.62 11.26
CA LYS A 472 5.87 -20.84 9.82
C LYS A 472 6.50 -19.66 9.06
N PHE A 473 6.47 -18.46 9.64
CA PHE A 473 6.97 -17.21 9.04
C PHE A 473 7.78 -16.41 10.07
N GLY A 474 8.59 -17.10 10.88
CA GLY A 474 9.40 -16.50 11.94
C GLY A 474 8.84 -16.69 13.35
N ASN A 475 9.63 -16.29 14.34
CA ASN A 475 9.46 -16.75 15.72
C ASN A 475 8.44 -15.92 16.52
N TYR A 476 8.28 -14.63 16.22
CA TYR A 476 7.35 -13.70 16.88
C TYR A 476 5.91 -14.24 17.00
N VAL A 477 5.21 -13.85 18.08
CA VAL A 477 3.76 -14.07 18.23
C VAL A 477 3.04 -13.19 17.21
N LYS A 478 2.13 -13.76 16.42
CA LYS A 478 1.47 -13.04 15.30
C LYS A 478 0.22 -12.27 15.70
N TRP A 479 -0.51 -12.73 16.71
CA TRP A 479 -1.76 -12.12 17.16
C TRP A 479 -2.14 -12.57 18.57
N ASN A 480 -3.19 -11.97 19.11
CA ASN A 480 -3.94 -12.44 20.27
C ASN A 480 -4.35 -13.92 20.12
N PHE A 481 -4.33 -14.65 21.23
CA PHE A 481 -4.62 -16.08 21.35
C PHE A 481 -3.70 -17.02 20.57
N THR A 482 -2.42 -16.69 20.40
CA THR A 482 -1.41 -17.71 20.07
C THR A 482 -1.21 -18.59 21.31
N LYS A 483 -1.20 -19.92 21.13
CA LYS A 483 -1.02 -20.86 22.25
C LYS A 483 0.28 -21.64 22.14
N PHE A 484 0.89 -21.94 23.29
CA PHE A 484 2.02 -22.86 23.41
C PHE A 484 1.69 -23.89 24.48
N LEU A 485 1.62 -25.17 24.09
CA LEU A 485 1.45 -26.30 24.99
C LEU A 485 2.82 -26.82 25.42
N VAL A 486 2.95 -27.10 26.71
CA VAL A 486 4.18 -27.51 27.40
C VAL A 486 3.88 -28.79 28.18
N ASP A 487 4.81 -29.75 28.12
CA ASP A 487 4.66 -31.05 28.77
C ASP A 487 4.86 -31.01 30.30
N ARG A 488 4.66 -32.16 30.93
CA ARG A 488 4.81 -32.38 32.38
C ARG A 488 6.25 -32.22 32.89
N ASN A 489 7.23 -32.13 31.99
CA ASN A 489 8.65 -31.92 32.26
C ASN A 489 9.08 -30.46 32.03
N GLY A 490 8.14 -29.56 31.68
CA GLY A 490 8.40 -28.15 31.39
C GLY A 490 9.02 -27.91 30.01
N MET A 491 8.94 -28.89 29.12
CA MET A 491 9.47 -28.83 27.76
C MET A 491 8.38 -28.34 26.78
N PRO A 492 8.69 -27.39 25.89
CA PRO A 492 7.74 -26.96 24.86
C PRO A 492 7.39 -28.11 23.92
N TYR A 493 6.10 -28.40 23.79
CA TYR A 493 5.58 -29.50 22.97
C TYR A 493 5.08 -28.99 21.61
N LYS A 494 4.16 -28.03 21.59
CA LYS A 494 3.50 -27.59 20.34
C LYS A 494 2.96 -26.16 20.41
N ARG A 495 2.99 -25.46 19.27
CA ARG A 495 2.47 -24.11 19.09
C ARG A 495 1.25 -24.12 18.18
N TYR A 496 0.24 -23.34 18.54
CA TYR A 496 -1.03 -23.23 17.83
C TYR A 496 -1.29 -21.78 17.42
N ALA A 497 -1.95 -21.61 16.28
CA ALA A 497 -2.28 -20.31 15.73
C ALA A 497 -3.37 -19.59 16.55
N PRO A 498 -3.45 -18.25 16.44
CA PRO A 498 -4.58 -17.44 16.91
C PRO A 498 -5.95 -18.05 16.64
N THR A 499 -6.14 -18.55 15.41
CA THR A 499 -7.39 -19.09 14.87
C THR A 499 -7.66 -20.54 15.23
N ASP A 500 -6.71 -21.25 15.83
CA ASP A 500 -6.93 -22.63 16.25
C ASP A 500 -7.83 -22.62 17.50
N SER A 501 -9.00 -23.24 17.41
CA SER A 501 -9.94 -23.43 18.51
C SER A 501 -9.23 -24.10 19.69
N PRO A 502 -9.30 -23.56 20.93
CA PRO A 502 -8.76 -24.25 22.09
C PRO A 502 -9.25 -25.70 22.22
N LEU A 503 -10.52 -26.01 21.94
CA LEU A 503 -11.00 -27.40 22.00
C LEU A 503 -10.26 -28.36 21.05
N ALA A 504 -9.71 -27.87 19.93
CA ALA A 504 -8.90 -28.70 19.02
C ALA A 504 -7.56 -29.16 19.63
N LEU A 505 -7.14 -28.59 20.77
CA LEU A 505 -5.94 -29.00 21.51
C LEU A 505 -6.21 -30.17 22.48
N GLU A 506 -7.48 -30.57 22.67
CA GLU A 506 -7.88 -31.54 23.69
C GLU A 506 -7.14 -32.88 23.57
N GLN A 507 -6.96 -33.39 22.34
CA GLN A 507 -6.24 -34.65 22.12
C GLN A 507 -4.77 -34.56 22.54
N ASP A 508 -4.07 -33.47 22.18
CA ASP A 508 -2.69 -33.23 22.60
C ASP A 508 -2.58 -33.08 24.14
N ILE A 509 -3.57 -32.46 24.78
CA ILE A 509 -3.63 -32.32 26.24
C ILE A 509 -3.81 -33.70 26.90
N GLN A 510 -4.76 -34.52 26.41
CA GLN A 510 -4.98 -35.88 26.90
C GLN A 510 -3.74 -36.76 26.74
N GLU A 511 -3.04 -36.67 25.60
CA GLU A 511 -1.79 -37.40 25.35
C GLU A 511 -0.73 -37.04 26.40
N LEU A 512 -0.50 -35.75 26.64
CA LEU A 512 0.50 -35.29 27.61
C LEU A 512 0.11 -35.56 29.07
N LEU A 513 -1.17 -35.60 29.42
CA LEU A 513 -1.63 -35.96 30.76
C LEU A 513 -1.42 -37.46 31.04
N ASN A 514 -1.72 -38.31 30.05
CA ASN A 514 -1.54 -39.76 30.13
C ASN A 514 -0.08 -40.20 29.97
N ALA A 515 0.80 -39.35 29.43
CA ALA A 515 2.22 -39.63 29.34
C ALA A 515 2.81 -39.86 30.75
N PRO A 516 3.63 -40.92 30.94
CA PRO A 516 4.29 -41.17 32.22
C PRO A 516 5.22 -40.00 32.55
N LEU A 517 5.19 -39.56 33.81
CA LEU A 517 6.19 -38.64 34.33
C LEU A 517 7.57 -39.26 34.15
N ALA A 518 8.50 -38.52 33.55
CA ALA A 518 9.88 -38.99 33.46
C ALA A 518 10.43 -39.14 34.87
N ILE A 519 10.70 -40.39 35.27
CA ILE A 519 11.40 -40.68 36.53
C ILE A 519 12.79 -40.07 36.38
N LYS A 520 13.11 -39.12 37.26
CA LYS A 520 14.48 -38.63 37.41
C LYS A 520 15.22 -39.60 38.32
N ASP A 521 16.15 -40.33 37.72
CA ASP A 521 17.32 -40.85 38.43
C ASP A 521 18.22 -39.69 38.93
#